data_AF-A0A6M3KXG5-F1
#
_entry.id   AF-A0A6M3KXG5-F1
#
_cell.length_a   1.000
_cell.length_b   1.000
_cell.length_c   1.000
_cell.angle_alpha   90.00
_cell.angle_beta   90.00
_cell.angle_gamma   90.00
#
_symmetry.space_group_name_H-M   'P 1'
#
loop_
_entity.id
_entity.type
_entity.pdbx_description
1 polymer ?
#
loop_
_entity_poly.entity_id
_entity_poly.type
_entity_poly.pdbx_seq_one_letter_code
_entity_poly.pdbx_strand_id
1 'polypeptide(L)'
;MGWLLAALVALVLAVGAMEDPYPDDLLGVPPIATPDYSYIDDFPNVDCNLGTGECWETPSNNMLRAAAASPSAPSYLVSNTGGDGVYIRRTPNMTDKITAWPDNTVMLSVAGEPIRGWLHVKAPDNVVGWIPEQYLVSPQARPTQQAAPVARPSTSLVSNRSPKWVVPVQYWINSNGFPYPQAEVESVAAWAFDSWLSEIGESAEFMGYTDARPNSRDSLNVIGWGYDTNPGRTWRWHSEGRLLEADVILSPQYSQFWKITMLHEVGHVLGLPHGGDGVMQETLSTNRLPKGLTESDRRMLLDVYGR
;
A
#
# COMPACT_ATOMS: atom_id res chain seq x y z
N MET A 1 -22.13 -10.05 -52.06
CA MET A 1 -21.18 -9.09 -51.43
C MET A 1 -21.85 -8.04 -50.53
N GLY A 2 -23.16 -7.76 -50.63
CA GLY A 2 -23.83 -6.75 -49.77
C GLY A 2 -24.09 -7.14 -48.30
N TRP A 3 -24.05 -8.43 -47.95
CA TRP A 3 -24.36 -8.89 -46.59
C TRP A 3 -23.20 -8.82 -45.60
N LEU A 4 -21.95 -8.75 -46.09
CA LEU A 4 -20.75 -8.70 -45.24
C LEU A 4 -20.44 -7.29 -44.73
N LEU A 5 -20.84 -6.23 -45.44
CA LEU A 5 -20.68 -4.85 -44.96
C LEU A 5 -21.69 -4.50 -43.84
N ALA A 6 -22.90 -5.06 -43.88
CA ALA A 6 -23.91 -4.82 -42.85
C ALA A 6 -23.53 -5.42 -41.48
N ALA A 7 -22.87 -6.59 -41.48
CA ALA A 7 -22.41 -7.24 -40.26
C ALA A 7 -21.22 -6.49 -39.61
N LEU A 8 -20.34 -5.87 -40.41
CA LEU A 8 -19.20 -5.12 -39.88
C LEU A 8 -19.61 -3.77 -39.27
N VAL A 9 -20.63 -3.10 -39.83
CA VAL A 9 -21.16 -1.84 -39.28
C VAL A 9 -21.96 -2.08 -37.99
N ALA A 10 -22.64 -3.22 -37.86
CA ALA A 10 -23.32 -3.60 -36.61
C ALA A 10 -22.33 -3.90 -35.47
N LEU A 11 -21.16 -4.45 -35.77
CA LEU A 11 -20.14 -4.75 -34.75
C LEU A 11 -19.42 -3.47 -34.25
N VAL A 12 -19.26 -2.45 -35.10
CA VAL A 12 -18.63 -1.17 -34.71
C VAL A 12 -19.58 -0.29 -33.90
N LEU A 13 -20.90 -0.43 -34.06
CA LEU A 13 -21.88 0.30 -33.23
C LEU A 13 -22.18 -0.38 -31.87
N ALA A 14 -21.77 -1.65 -31.69
CA ALA A 14 -21.95 -2.37 -30.42
C ALA A 14 -20.85 -2.10 -29.37
N VAL A 15 -19.77 -1.41 -29.74
CA VAL A 15 -18.67 -1.06 -28.81
C VAL A 15 -18.82 0.36 -28.23
N GLY A 16 -19.81 1.13 -28.68
CA GLY A 16 -19.98 2.55 -28.31
C GLY A 16 -20.89 2.86 -27.12
N ALA A 17 -21.36 1.86 -26.37
CA ALA A 17 -22.34 2.07 -25.29
C ALA A 17 -22.16 1.10 -24.11
N MET A 18 -20.95 1.01 -23.53
CA MET A 18 -20.85 0.64 -22.12
C MET A 18 -21.26 1.87 -21.31
N GLU A 19 -22.57 2.06 -21.20
CA GLU A 19 -23.15 2.91 -20.16
C GLU A 19 -22.73 2.34 -18.79
N ASP A 20 -22.40 3.25 -17.88
CA ASP A 20 -21.96 2.98 -16.51
C ASP A 20 -22.83 1.89 -15.85
N PRO A 21 -22.26 0.74 -15.41
CA PRO A 21 -23.05 -0.37 -14.88
C PRO A 21 -23.67 -0.09 -13.50
N TYR A 22 -23.53 1.12 -12.95
CA TYR A 22 -24.07 1.48 -11.65
C TYR A 22 -25.30 2.39 -11.79
N PRO A 23 -26.53 1.87 -11.61
CA PRO A 23 -27.71 2.73 -11.56
C PRO A 23 -27.65 3.67 -10.35
N ASP A 24 -27.98 4.95 -10.59
CA ASP A 24 -28.05 6.07 -9.62
C ASP A 24 -29.03 5.84 -8.43
N ASP A 25 -29.61 4.64 -8.24
CA ASP A 25 -30.87 4.45 -7.50
C ASP A 25 -30.78 3.63 -6.20
N LEU A 26 -29.61 3.60 -5.54
CA LEU A 26 -29.43 2.88 -4.25
C LEU A 26 -29.73 3.71 -2.97
N LEU A 27 -30.32 4.90 -3.08
CA LEU A 27 -30.51 5.82 -1.92
C LEU A 27 -31.91 5.79 -1.27
N GLY A 28 -32.69 4.72 -1.45
CA GLY A 28 -34.06 4.60 -0.92
C GLY A 28 -34.24 4.21 0.56
N VAL A 29 -33.24 4.36 1.43
CA VAL A 29 -33.33 3.96 2.85
C VAL A 29 -33.59 5.21 3.72
N PRO A 30 -34.57 5.19 4.65
CA PRO A 30 -34.83 6.34 5.52
C PRO A 30 -33.61 6.67 6.40
N PRO A 31 -33.37 7.96 6.71
CA PRO A 31 -32.20 8.36 7.48
C PRO A 31 -32.25 7.80 8.90
N ILE A 32 -31.23 7.04 9.28
CA ILE A 32 -30.94 6.73 10.68
C ILE A 32 -30.41 8.03 11.30
N ALA A 33 -31.00 8.45 12.43
CA ALA A 33 -30.55 9.63 13.16
C ALA A 33 -29.07 9.45 13.57
N THR A 34 -28.20 10.29 13.01
CA THR A 34 -26.79 10.34 13.38
C THR A 34 -26.63 11.13 14.68
N PRO A 35 -25.88 10.65 15.68
CA PRO A 35 -25.43 11.50 16.78
C PRO A 35 -24.46 12.55 16.26
N ASP A 36 -24.65 13.79 16.71
CA ASP A 36 -23.78 14.94 16.46
C ASP A 36 -22.49 14.77 17.28
N TYR A 37 -21.38 14.45 16.62
CA TYR A 37 -20.07 14.34 17.25
C TYR A 37 -19.12 15.34 16.59
N SER A 38 -18.76 16.39 17.34
CA SER A 38 -17.56 17.19 17.07
C SER A 38 -16.38 16.50 17.74
N TYR A 39 -15.30 16.28 16.99
CA TYR A 39 -14.09 15.62 17.50
C TYR A 39 -12.86 16.50 17.26
N ILE A 40 -11.92 16.45 18.21
CA ILE A 40 -10.69 17.23 18.26
C ILE A 40 -9.53 16.26 18.05
N ASP A 41 -8.73 16.45 16.99
CA ASP A 41 -7.45 15.78 16.81
C ASP A 41 -6.31 16.65 17.34
N ASP A 42 -5.79 16.30 18.52
CA ASP A 42 -4.47 16.72 19.01
C ASP A 42 -3.46 15.58 18.75
N PHE A 43 -2.55 15.76 17.80
CA PHE A 43 -1.38 14.88 17.62
C PHE A 43 -0.23 15.36 18.51
N PRO A 44 0.36 14.52 19.38
CA PRO A 44 1.63 14.87 20.03
C PRO A 44 2.81 14.61 19.07
N ASN A 45 3.54 15.67 18.72
CA ASN A 45 4.87 15.61 18.15
C ASN A 45 5.82 14.86 19.10
N VAL A 46 6.59 13.90 18.59
CA VAL A 46 7.69 13.25 19.33
C VAL A 46 9.02 13.67 18.71
N ASP A 47 9.80 14.44 19.48
CA ASP A 47 11.15 14.90 19.16
C ASP A 47 12.18 13.76 19.19
N CYS A 48 13.04 13.70 18.16
CA CYS A 48 14.35 13.08 18.29
C CYS A 48 15.37 14.13 18.74
N ASN A 49 16.03 13.81 19.85
CA ASN A 49 16.92 14.65 20.64
C ASN A 49 18.24 14.97 19.91
N LEU A 50 18.59 16.25 19.88
CA LEU A 50 19.85 16.81 19.40
C LEU A 50 20.95 16.52 20.43
N GLY A 51 21.78 15.49 20.19
CA GLY A 51 22.68 14.95 21.21
C GLY A 51 24.18 15.00 20.91
N THR A 52 24.67 14.35 19.84
CA THR A 52 26.12 14.13 19.70
C THR A 52 26.52 13.91 18.25
N GLY A 53 26.83 14.98 17.52
CA GLY A 53 27.32 14.88 16.15
C GLY A 53 28.46 13.87 15.94
N GLU A 54 28.53 13.40 14.69
CA GLU A 54 29.65 12.76 13.98
C GLU A 54 29.79 11.23 14.04
N CYS A 55 29.95 10.62 12.86
CA CYS A 55 31.10 9.77 12.50
C CYS A 55 31.22 9.66 10.96
N TRP A 56 32.42 9.95 10.44
CA TRP A 56 32.83 9.88 9.04
C TRP A 56 33.71 8.63 8.80
N GLU A 57 33.79 8.14 7.54
CA GLU A 57 35.04 7.95 6.75
C GLU A 57 34.80 7.30 5.36
N THR A 58 35.71 7.54 4.40
CA THR A 58 35.64 7.19 2.95
C THR A 58 36.93 6.45 2.49
N PRO A 59 37.12 6.03 1.22
CA PRO A 59 37.06 4.64 0.73
C PRO A 59 38.42 4.07 0.23
N SER A 60 38.44 2.85 -0.32
CA SER A 60 39.52 2.37 -1.20
C SER A 60 39.00 1.50 -2.35
N ASN A 61 39.21 1.99 -3.57
CA ASN A 61 38.92 1.33 -4.85
C ASN A 61 39.84 0.14 -5.10
N ASN A 62 39.30 -0.95 -5.64
CA ASN A 62 40.09 -1.91 -6.41
C ASN A 62 39.26 -2.46 -7.58
N MET A 63 39.59 -2.04 -8.80
CA MET A 63 39.00 -2.53 -10.04
C MET A 63 39.71 -3.81 -10.50
N LEU A 64 39.01 -4.94 -10.50
CA LEU A 64 39.40 -6.13 -11.28
C LEU A 64 38.15 -6.78 -11.90
N ARG A 65 38.10 -6.67 -13.24
CA ARG A 65 37.46 -7.53 -14.27
C ARG A 65 36.48 -8.62 -13.75
N ALA A 66 35.17 -8.39 -13.89
CA ALA A 66 34.14 -9.37 -13.56
C ALA A 66 33.92 -10.38 -14.71
N ALA A 67 34.09 -11.67 -14.40
CA ALA A 67 33.44 -12.76 -15.14
C ALA A 67 31.91 -12.63 -14.97
N ALA A 68 31.13 -13.02 -15.97
CA ALA A 68 29.67 -13.02 -15.89
C ALA A 68 29.24 -13.99 -14.76
N ALA A 69 28.92 -13.43 -13.60
CA ALA A 69 28.43 -14.19 -12.46
C ALA A 69 27.04 -14.75 -12.81
N SER A 70 26.86 -16.05 -12.61
CA SER A 70 25.52 -16.64 -12.61
C SER A 70 24.66 -15.88 -11.60
N PRO A 71 23.38 -15.60 -11.92
CA PRO A 71 22.50 -14.91 -10.99
C PRO A 71 22.48 -15.66 -9.66
N SER A 72 22.92 -14.99 -8.59
CA SER A 72 22.85 -15.52 -7.24
C SER A 72 21.39 -15.74 -6.87
N ALA A 73 21.06 -16.89 -6.28
CA ALA A 73 19.71 -17.17 -5.83
C ALA A 73 19.22 -16.07 -4.86
N PRO A 74 17.92 -15.69 -4.90
CA PRO A 74 17.37 -14.75 -3.93
C PRO A 74 17.62 -15.23 -2.50
N SER A 75 17.93 -14.30 -1.60
CA SER A 75 18.00 -14.57 -0.16
C SER A 75 16.75 -14.08 0.55
N TYR A 76 16.44 -14.64 1.71
CA TYR A 76 15.38 -14.21 2.64
C TYR A 76 15.96 -14.11 4.06
N LEU A 77 15.30 -13.37 4.94
CA LEU A 77 15.58 -13.36 6.39
C LEU A 77 14.40 -13.99 7.13
N VAL A 78 14.69 -14.83 8.12
CA VAL A 78 13.68 -15.26 9.09
C VAL A 78 13.25 -14.05 9.91
N SER A 79 11.94 -13.83 10.03
CA SER A 79 11.36 -12.75 10.83
C SER A 79 10.00 -13.16 11.40
N ASN A 80 9.41 -12.31 12.23
CA ASN A 80 8.05 -12.43 12.75
C ASN A 80 7.81 -13.66 13.64
N THR A 81 8.86 -14.22 14.27
CA THR A 81 8.72 -15.41 15.13
C THR A 81 8.50 -15.09 16.60
N GLY A 82 8.55 -13.82 16.99
CA GLY A 82 8.43 -13.42 18.40
C GLY A 82 9.61 -13.88 19.27
N GLY A 83 10.74 -14.23 18.66
CA GLY A 83 11.93 -14.75 19.34
C GLY A 83 12.01 -16.28 19.44
N ASP A 84 10.95 -17.01 19.12
CA ASP A 84 10.92 -18.48 19.20
C ASP A 84 11.62 -19.16 18.00
N GLY A 85 11.84 -18.40 16.92
CA GLY A 85 12.34 -18.91 15.65
C GLY A 85 11.28 -19.68 14.84
N VAL A 86 11.66 -20.11 13.64
CA VAL A 86 10.80 -20.87 12.72
C VAL A 86 11.43 -22.21 12.36
N TYR A 87 10.63 -23.27 12.34
CA TYR A 87 11.10 -24.59 11.90
C TYR A 87 11.19 -24.66 10.38
N ILE A 88 12.36 -25.05 9.85
CA ILE A 88 12.46 -25.68 8.54
C ILE A 88 11.76 -27.04 8.60
N ARG A 89 11.03 -27.37 7.54
CA ARG A 89 10.21 -28.57 7.47
C ARG A 89 10.51 -29.43 6.25
N ARG A 90 10.32 -30.75 6.39
CA ARG A 90 10.55 -31.69 5.29
C ARG A 90 9.52 -31.52 4.17
N THR A 91 8.29 -31.21 4.53
CA THR A 91 7.19 -30.91 3.60
C THR A 91 6.48 -29.62 4.05
N PRO A 92 5.61 -29.03 3.20
CA PRO A 92 4.68 -27.94 3.55
C PRO A 92 3.59 -28.32 4.58
N ASN A 93 3.96 -29.04 5.64
CA ASN A 93 3.06 -29.53 6.69
C ASN A 93 3.59 -29.12 8.07
N MET A 94 2.72 -28.58 8.92
CA MET A 94 3.05 -28.07 10.26
C MET A 94 3.58 -29.11 11.27
N THR A 95 3.57 -30.40 10.94
CA THR A 95 4.11 -31.48 11.80
C THR A 95 5.51 -31.95 11.39
N ASP A 96 5.94 -31.72 10.15
CA ASP A 96 7.19 -32.27 9.58
C ASP A 96 8.43 -31.42 9.94
N LYS A 97 8.64 -31.13 11.23
CA LYS A 97 9.73 -30.28 11.74
C LYS A 97 11.11 -30.93 11.54
N ILE A 98 12.10 -30.15 11.12
CA ILE A 98 13.51 -30.53 11.05
C ILE A 98 14.31 -29.78 12.14
N THR A 99 14.45 -28.46 12.00
CA THR A 99 15.26 -27.63 12.90
C THR A 99 14.71 -26.21 12.92
N ALA A 100 14.70 -25.57 14.10
CA ALA A 100 14.26 -24.19 14.27
C ALA A 100 15.42 -23.21 14.04
N TRP A 101 15.11 -22.09 13.40
CA TRP A 101 16.05 -21.01 13.11
C TRP A 101 15.54 -19.69 13.70
N PRO A 102 16.40 -18.94 14.41
CA PRO A 102 15.99 -17.67 15.02
C PRO A 102 15.75 -16.59 13.96
N ASP A 103 15.07 -15.52 14.37
CA ASP A 103 14.94 -14.29 13.59
C ASP A 103 16.31 -13.76 13.13
N ASN A 104 16.32 -13.08 12.00
CA ASN A 104 17.50 -12.58 11.29
C ASN A 104 18.42 -13.66 10.70
N THR A 105 18.01 -14.93 10.70
CA THR A 105 18.74 -15.99 9.97
C THR A 105 18.55 -15.80 8.46
N VAL A 106 19.66 -15.71 7.72
CA VAL A 106 19.64 -15.67 6.25
C VAL A 106 19.34 -17.05 5.67
N MET A 107 18.34 -17.10 4.81
CA MET A 107 17.91 -18.27 4.05
C MET A 107 18.16 -18.02 2.57
N LEU A 108 18.57 -19.05 1.82
CA LEU A 108 18.69 -18.96 0.36
C LEU A 108 17.48 -19.63 -0.29
N SER A 109 16.88 -18.96 -1.27
CA SER A 109 15.83 -19.55 -2.09
C SER A 109 16.38 -20.74 -2.87
N VAL A 110 15.65 -21.86 -2.83
CA VAL A 110 15.93 -23.02 -3.67
C VAL A 110 14.95 -22.99 -4.84
N ALA A 111 15.47 -23.12 -6.06
CA ALA A 111 14.64 -23.08 -7.26
C ALA A 111 13.44 -24.05 -7.16
N GLY A 112 12.25 -23.51 -7.34
CA GLY A 112 10.97 -24.20 -7.21
C GLY A 112 9.84 -23.19 -7.02
N GLU A 113 8.63 -23.56 -7.44
CA GLU A 113 7.45 -22.72 -7.22
C GLU A 113 7.03 -22.75 -5.74
N PRO A 114 6.65 -21.60 -5.15
CA PRO A 114 6.00 -21.56 -3.85
C PRO A 114 4.76 -22.46 -3.83
N ILE A 115 4.52 -23.14 -2.71
CA ILE A 115 3.35 -24.02 -2.56
C ILE A 115 2.48 -23.48 -1.45
N ARG A 116 1.34 -22.85 -1.77
CA ARG A 116 0.30 -22.45 -0.80
C ARG A 116 0.84 -21.65 0.39
N GLY A 117 1.63 -20.60 0.14
CA GLY A 117 2.24 -19.78 1.19
C GLY A 117 3.43 -20.44 1.89
N TRP A 118 4.09 -21.38 1.23
CA TRP A 118 5.35 -21.99 1.69
C TRP A 118 6.46 -21.74 0.68
N LEU A 119 7.63 -21.35 1.17
CA LEU A 119 8.83 -21.16 0.38
C LEU A 119 9.82 -22.29 0.64
N HIS A 120 10.46 -22.74 -0.44
CA HIS A 120 11.52 -23.74 -0.39
C HIS A 120 12.87 -23.04 -0.23
N VAL A 121 13.54 -23.29 0.88
CA VAL A 121 14.74 -22.56 1.27
C VAL A 121 15.86 -23.48 1.76
N LYS A 122 17.08 -22.95 1.73
CA LYS A 122 18.30 -23.57 2.25
C LYS A 122 18.87 -22.73 3.39
N ALA A 123 19.03 -23.35 4.55
CA ALA A 123 19.64 -22.76 5.73
C ALA A 123 21.18 -22.68 5.66
N PRO A 124 21.82 -21.92 6.57
CA PRO A 124 23.28 -21.80 6.66
C PRO A 124 24.03 -23.12 6.87
N ASP A 125 23.40 -24.11 7.51
CA ASP A 125 23.96 -25.46 7.71
C ASP A 125 23.78 -26.38 6.48
N ASN A 126 23.27 -25.84 5.37
CA ASN A 126 22.89 -26.55 4.14
C ASN A 126 21.65 -27.46 4.24
N VAL A 127 20.88 -27.42 5.33
CA VAL A 127 19.57 -28.09 5.38
C VAL A 127 18.61 -27.38 4.44
N VAL A 128 17.94 -28.16 3.58
CA VAL A 128 16.93 -27.67 2.64
C VAL A 128 15.55 -28.13 3.11
N GLY A 129 14.57 -27.24 3.05
CA GLY A 129 13.19 -27.57 3.37
C GLY A 129 12.24 -26.39 3.21
N TRP A 130 11.06 -26.51 3.80
CA TRP A 130 9.95 -25.58 3.64
C TRP A 130 9.74 -24.74 4.88
N ILE A 131 9.54 -23.44 4.70
CA ILE A 131 9.17 -22.47 5.75
C ILE A 131 7.90 -21.73 5.29
N PRO A 132 6.92 -21.46 6.18
CA PRO A 132 5.78 -20.63 5.83
C PRO A 132 6.25 -19.21 5.46
N GLU A 133 5.77 -18.69 4.35
CA GLU A 133 6.18 -17.41 3.76
C GLU A 133 6.05 -16.22 4.72
N GLN A 134 5.05 -16.23 5.60
CA GLN A 134 4.84 -15.20 6.64
C GLN A 134 6.04 -14.98 7.59
N TYR A 135 6.96 -15.95 7.67
CA TYR A 135 8.18 -15.87 8.49
C TYR A 135 9.43 -15.52 7.67
N LEU A 136 9.28 -15.18 6.39
CA LEU A 136 10.38 -14.85 5.49
C LEU A 136 10.18 -13.46 4.89
N VAL A 137 11.12 -12.57 5.15
CA VAL A 137 11.16 -11.24 4.52
C VAL A 137 12.28 -11.22 3.49
N SER A 138 11.99 -10.68 2.30
CA SER A 138 13.05 -10.43 1.33
C SER A 138 13.93 -9.30 1.88
N PRO A 139 15.25 -9.49 2.10
CA PRO A 139 16.17 -8.40 2.27
C PRO A 139 16.23 -7.69 0.92
N GLN A 140 15.26 -6.80 0.70
CA GLN A 140 15.16 -5.97 -0.48
C GLN A 140 16.55 -5.40 -0.75
N ALA A 141 17.05 -5.57 -1.98
CA ALA A 141 18.35 -5.07 -2.35
C ALA A 141 18.39 -3.60 -1.95
N ARG A 142 19.23 -3.28 -0.96
CA ARG A 142 19.53 -1.90 -0.61
C ARG A 142 19.85 -1.23 -1.95
N PRO A 143 19.10 -0.20 -2.39
CA PRO A 143 19.35 0.40 -3.69
C PRO A 143 20.83 0.73 -3.73
N THR A 144 21.55 0.19 -4.71
CA THR A 144 22.95 0.53 -4.92
C THR A 144 22.98 2.03 -5.01
N GLN A 145 23.53 2.66 -3.98
CA GLN A 145 23.63 4.10 -3.84
C GLN A 145 24.48 4.58 -5.00
N GLN A 146 23.81 5.00 -6.08
CA GLN A 146 24.44 5.59 -7.24
C GLN A 146 25.23 6.80 -6.74
N ALA A 147 26.54 6.80 -6.97
CA ALA A 147 27.43 7.86 -6.50
C ALA A 147 26.84 9.22 -6.88
N ALA A 148 26.58 10.04 -5.86
CA ALA A 148 25.94 11.33 -6.04
C ALA A 148 26.81 12.25 -6.93
N PRO A 149 26.22 13.03 -7.85
CA PRO A 149 26.92 14.15 -8.46
C PRO A 149 27.27 15.18 -7.39
N VAL A 150 28.47 15.75 -7.47
CA VAL A 150 28.99 16.79 -6.55
C VAL A 150 27.97 17.93 -6.40
N ALA A 151 27.45 18.13 -5.18
CA ALA A 151 26.37 19.08 -4.91
C ALA A 151 26.86 20.54 -4.82
N ARG A 152 26.08 21.46 -5.40
CA ARG A 152 26.08 22.90 -5.06
C ARG A 152 25.41 23.11 -3.69
N PRO A 153 25.68 24.24 -2.99
CA PRO A 153 25.01 24.55 -1.74
C PRO A 153 23.50 24.73 -1.96
N SER A 154 22.71 23.89 -1.31
CA SER A 154 21.25 24.04 -1.27
C SER A 154 20.85 24.77 0.01
N THR A 155 20.25 25.94 -0.15
CA THR A 155 19.51 26.65 0.90
C THR A 155 18.28 25.80 1.27
N SER A 156 18.33 25.13 2.42
CA SER A 156 17.20 24.37 2.95
C SER A 156 16.15 25.30 3.54
N LEU A 157 15.15 25.68 2.73
CA LEU A 157 13.85 26.09 3.25
C LEU A 157 13.15 24.83 3.76
N VAL A 158 13.11 24.66 5.08
CA VAL A 158 12.27 23.66 5.76
C VAL A 158 10.82 24.12 5.60
N SER A 159 10.25 23.91 4.42
CA SER A 159 8.80 24.07 4.25
C SER A 159 8.15 22.92 5.02
N ASN A 160 7.25 23.27 5.93
CA ASN A 160 6.42 22.39 6.76
C ASN A 160 5.39 21.64 5.89
N ARG A 161 5.84 21.03 4.79
CA ARG A 161 4.98 20.31 3.85
C ARG A 161 4.68 18.94 4.45
N SER A 162 3.41 18.56 4.43
CA SER A 162 2.96 17.23 4.80
C SER A 162 3.84 16.17 4.12
N PRO A 163 4.21 15.09 4.82
CA PRO A 163 5.01 14.04 4.22
C PRO A 163 4.23 13.50 3.02
N LYS A 164 4.90 13.39 1.87
CA LYS A 164 4.30 12.97 0.60
C LYS A 164 4.79 11.60 0.18
N TRP A 165 3.97 10.88 -0.57
CA TRP A 165 4.40 9.62 -1.19
C TRP A 165 5.38 9.85 -2.32
N VAL A 166 6.31 8.91 -2.46
CA VAL A 166 6.99 8.67 -3.74
C VAL A 166 6.07 7.78 -4.56
N VAL A 167 5.70 8.26 -5.74
CA VAL A 167 4.85 7.55 -6.71
C VAL A 167 5.71 6.67 -7.64
N PRO A 168 5.20 5.52 -8.14
CA PRO A 168 3.85 5.01 -7.93
C PRO A 168 3.62 4.47 -6.50
N VAL A 169 2.38 4.60 -6.00
CA VAL A 169 1.99 4.06 -4.69
C VAL A 169 1.68 2.57 -4.84
N GLN A 170 2.41 1.70 -4.13
CA GLN A 170 2.11 0.28 -4.08
C GLN A 170 1.12 0.00 -2.95
N TYR A 171 0.09 -0.82 -3.19
CA TYR A 171 -0.89 -1.17 -2.15
C TYR A 171 -1.33 -2.64 -2.22
N TRP A 172 -1.77 -3.14 -1.07
CA TRP A 172 -2.31 -4.49 -0.90
C TRP A 172 -3.71 -4.42 -0.33
N ILE A 173 -4.49 -5.48 -0.56
CA ILE A 173 -5.83 -5.64 0.03
C ILE A 173 -5.82 -6.83 0.99
N ASN A 174 -6.20 -6.59 2.25
CA ASN A 174 -6.59 -7.66 3.16
C ASN A 174 -8.10 -7.88 3.06
N SER A 175 -8.49 -8.98 2.41
CA SER A 175 -9.89 -9.37 2.20
C SER A 175 -10.53 -10.10 3.39
N ASN A 176 -9.78 -10.35 4.48
CA ASN A 176 -10.33 -11.06 5.63
C ASN A 176 -11.38 -10.20 6.34
N GLY A 177 -12.55 -10.80 6.62
CA GLY A 177 -13.66 -10.10 7.27
C GLY A 177 -14.46 -9.16 6.36
N PHE A 178 -14.21 -9.22 5.05
CA PHE A 178 -14.82 -8.34 4.07
C PHE A 178 -16.27 -8.77 3.70
N PRO A 179 -17.26 -7.87 3.75
CA PRO A 179 -18.66 -8.23 3.45
C PRO A 179 -19.04 -8.16 1.97
N TYR A 180 -18.13 -7.79 1.05
CA TYR A 180 -18.42 -7.70 -0.39
C TYR A 180 -17.58 -8.69 -1.22
N PRO A 181 -17.82 -8.82 -2.54
CA PRO A 181 -16.95 -9.61 -3.40
C PRO A 181 -15.55 -9.01 -3.53
N GLN A 182 -14.53 -9.87 -3.54
CA GLN A 182 -13.12 -9.47 -3.64
C GLN A 182 -12.82 -8.58 -4.87
N ALA A 183 -13.36 -8.94 -6.04
CA ALA A 183 -13.23 -8.14 -7.25
C ALA A 183 -13.87 -6.74 -7.12
N GLU A 184 -14.92 -6.59 -6.30
CA GLU A 184 -15.51 -5.28 -6.07
C GLU A 184 -14.57 -4.39 -5.24
N VAL A 185 -13.91 -4.93 -4.19
CA VAL A 185 -12.91 -4.15 -3.42
C VAL A 185 -11.81 -3.65 -4.32
N GLU A 186 -11.26 -4.56 -5.12
CA GLU A 186 -10.15 -4.26 -6.01
C GLU A 186 -10.54 -3.16 -6.98
N SER A 187 -11.71 -3.26 -7.60
CA SER A 187 -12.22 -2.24 -8.53
C SER A 187 -12.41 -0.87 -7.86
N VAL A 188 -12.89 -0.84 -6.62
CA VAL A 188 -13.16 0.42 -5.90
C VAL A 188 -11.87 1.04 -5.36
N ALA A 189 -10.92 0.23 -4.87
CA ALA A 189 -9.60 0.70 -4.48
C ALA A 189 -8.84 1.28 -5.67
N ALA A 190 -8.84 0.58 -6.81
CA ALA A 190 -8.24 1.06 -8.05
C ALA A 190 -8.88 2.38 -8.51
N TRP A 191 -10.22 2.44 -8.55
CA TRP A 191 -10.95 3.67 -8.88
C TRP A 191 -10.61 4.84 -7.95
N ALA A 192 -10.48 4.60 -6.64
CA ALA A 192 -10.14 5.63 -5.67
C ALA A 192 -8.72 6.19 -5.92
N PHE A 193 -7.73 5.32 -6.13
CA PHE A 193 -6.37 5.75 -6.49
C PHE A 193 -6.32 6.48 -7.84
N ASP A 194 -6.97 5.95 -8.88
CA ASP A 194 -7.00 6.56 -10.21
C ASP A 194 -7.67 7.94 -10.19
N SER A 195 -8.73 8.10 -9.38
CA SER A 195 -9.43 9.39 -9.23
C SER A 195 -8.49 10.50 -8.76
N TRP A 196 -7.60 10.20 -7.82
CA TRP A 196 -6.61 11.17 -7.33
C TRP A 196 -5.38 11.27 -8.22
N LEU A 197 -4.76 10.15 -8.57
CA LEU A 197 -3.44 10.15 -9.21
C LEU A 197 -3.50 10.57 -10.68
N SER A 198 -4.64 10.39 -11.37
CA SER A 198 -4.82 10.89 -12.73
C SER A 198 -4.76 12.43 -12.83
N GLU A 199 -5.17 13.15 -11.78
CA GLU A 199 -5.11 14.62 -11.71
C GLU A 199 -3.67 15.15 -11.73
N ILE A 200 -2.71 14.31 -11.32
CA ILE A 200 -1.27 14.61 -11.36
C ILE A 200 -0.51 13.72 -12.35
N GLY A 201 -1.18 12.96 -13.21
CA GLY A 201 -0.54 12.10 -14.21
C GLY A 201 0.40 11.05 -13.61
N GLU A 202 0.05 10.52 -12.44
CA GLU A 202 0.73 9.43 -11.74
C GLU A 202 -0.19 8.20 -11.65
N SER A 203 0.30 7.09 -11.08
CA SER A 203 -0.50 5.87 -10.88
C SER A 203 -0.19 5.16 -9.57
N ALA A 204 -1.09 4.27 -9.17
CA ALA A 204 -0.86 3.30 -8.10
C ALA A 204 -0.70 1.88 -8.69
N GLU A 205 -0.07 1.00 -7.94
CA GLU A 205 0.16 -0.39 -8.34
C GLU A 205 -0.49 -1.32 -7.31
N PHE A 206 -1.47 -2.11 -7.76
CA PHE A 206 -2.05 -3.16 -6.95
C PHE A 206 -1.09 -4.36 -6.89
N MET A 207 -0.59 -4.65 -5.70
CA MET A 207 0.42 -5.69 -5.49
C MET A 207 -0.20 -7.07 -5.17
N GLY A 208 -1.52 -7.13 -4.99
CA GLY A 208 -2.26 -8.34 -4.69
C GLY A 208 -2.89 -8.36 -3.31
N TYR A 209 -3.28 -9.55 -2.88
CA TYR A 209 -3.92 -9.79 -1.59
C TYR A 209 -2.91 -10.15 -0.52
N THR A 210 -3.19 -9.79 0.72
CA THR A 210 -2.32 -10.08 1.88
C THR A 210 -3.14 -10.48 3.10
N ASP A 211 -2.54 -11.27 3.98
CA ASP A 211 -3.09 -11.55 5.32
C ASP A 211 -2.64 -10.50 6.37
N ALA A 212 -1.71 -9.61 5.99
CA ALA A 212 -1.25 -8.50 6.82
C ALA A 212 -2.43 -7.64 7.28
N ARG A 213 -2.51 -7.33 8.57
CA ARG A 213 -3.62 -6.53 9.11
C ARG A 213 -3.34 -5.06 8.87
N PRO A 214 -4.33 -4.26 8.43
CA PRO A 214 -4.15 -2.82 8.46
C PRO A 214 -3.93 -2.34 9.91
N ASN A 215 -3.26 -1.21 10.08
CA ASN A 215 -2.69 -0.71 11.33
C ASN A 215 -1.55 -1.60 11.88
N SER A 216 -0.76 -2.22 11.02
CA SER A 216 0.42 -3.00 11.43
C SER A 216 1.65 -2.45 10.73
N ARG A 217 2.64 -2.00 11.51
CA ARG A 217 3.89 -1.47 10.95
C ARG A 217 4.75 -2.56 10.31
N ASP A 218 4.42 -2.93 9.09
CA ASP A 218 5.02 -4.02 8.33
C ASP A 218 5.56 -3.60 6.94
N SER A 219 5.58 -2.28 6.69
CA SER A 219 6.02 -1.67 5.43
C SER A 219 5.12 -1.99 4.22
N LEU A 220 3.89 -2.42 4.45
CA LEU A 220 2.87 -2.57 3.41
C LEU A 220 1.83 -1.46 3.55
N ASN A 221 1.30 -0.97 2.42
CA ASN A 221 0.12 -0.10 2.44
C ASN A 221 -1.11 -1.00 2.32
N VAL A 222 -1.68 -1.37 3.46
CA VAL A 222 -2.78 -2.33 3.52
C VAL A 222 -4.12 -1.63 3.59
N ILE A 223 -4.98 -1.93 2.62
CA ILE A 223 -6.40 -1.63 2.69
C ILE A 223 -7.11 -2.84 3.28
N GLY A 224 -7.77 -2.65 4.41
CA GLY A 224 -8.48 -3.72 5.11
C GLY A 224 -9.66 -3.23 5.92
N TRP A 225 -10.13 -4.09 6.81
CA TRP A 225 -11.39 -3.91 7.53
C TRP A 225 -11.22 -4.10 9.01
N GLY A 226 -11.95 -3.30 9.78
CA GLY A 226 -11.89 -3.33 11.23
C GLY A 226 -13.13 -2.68 11.83
N TYR A 227 -13.52 -3.14 13.02
CA TYR A 227 -14.58 -2.45 13.76
C TYR A 227 -14.01 -1.18 14.38
N ASP A 228 -14.40 -0.04 13.83
CA ASP A 228 -14.10 1.29 14.34
C ASP A 228 -15.42 2.08 14.48
N THR A 229 -15.41 3.09 15.33
CA THR A 229 -16.51 4.06 15.48
C THR A 229 -16.59 5.04 14.31
N ASN A 230 -15.58 5.05 13.44
CA ASN A 230 -15.50 5.87 12.24
C ASN A 230 -15.77 5.03 10.97
N PRO A 231 -16.28 5.64 9.88
CA PRO A 231 -16.50 4.92 8.62
C PRO A 231 -15.20 4.40 8.00
N GLY A 232 -14.12 5.16 8.16
CA GLY A 232 -12.78 4.83 7.73
C GLY A 232 -11.75 5.47 8.66
N ARG A 233 -10.51 4.97 8.58
CA ARG A 233 -9.36 5.57 9.22
C ARG A 233 -8.11 5.24 8.42
N THR A 234 -7.27 6.25 8.20
CA THR A 234 -5.94 6.06 7.63
C THR A 234 -4.87 6.21 8.70
N TRP A 235 -4.00 5.20 8.83
CA TRP A 235 -2.80 5.26 9.65
C TRP A 235 -1.62 5.59 8.75
N ARG A 236 -0.72 6.48 9.18
CA ARG A 236 0.45 6.85 8.40
C ARG A 236 1.69 6.78 9.28
N TRP A 237 2.71 6.11 8.78
CA TRP A 237 4.03 6.14 9.37
C TRP A 237 4.96 6.90 8.47
N HIS A 238 5.74 7.78 9.07
CA HIS A 238 6.71 8.59 8.36
C HIS A 238 8.01 8.69 9.15
N SER A 239 9.10 8.92 8.43
CA SER A 239 10.41 9.22 9.00
C SER A 239 11.09 10.27 8.14
N GLU A 240 11.74 11.25 8.78
CA GLU A 240 12.52 12.29 8.10
C GLU A 240 11.75 13.02 6.98
N GLY A 241 10.45 13.30 7.23
CA GLY A 241 9.58 13.99 6.26
C GLY A 241 9.11 13.14 5.07
N ARG A 242 9.32 11.82 5.11
CA ARG A 242 8.88 10.87 4.07
C ARG A 242 7.83 9.93 4.62
N LEU A 243 6.73 9.72 3.88
CA LEU A 243 5.81 8.62 4.15
C LEU A 243 6.53 7.29 3.88
N LEU A 244 6.44 6.39 4.85
CA LEU A 244 6.99 5.03 4.78
C LEU A 244 5.89 4.01 4.51
N GLU A 245 4.72 4.23 5.10
CA GLU A 245 3.61 3.29 5.14
C GLU A 245 2.31 4.05 5.40
N ALA A 246 1.22 3.62 4.79
CA ALA A 246 -0.12 4.12 5.03
C ALA A 246 -1.15 3.01 4.87
N ASP A 247 -1.86 2.73 5.97
CA ASP A 247 -2.91 1.72 6.01
C ASP A 247 -4.28 2.35 6.05
N VAL A 248 -5.24 1.71 5.39
CA VAL A 248 -6.65 2.10 5.41
C VAL A 248 -7.45 1.02 6.12
N ILE A 249 -8.17 1.40 7.17
CA ILE A 249 -9.18 0.57 7.82
C ILE A 249 -10.54 1.11 7.45
N LEU A 250 -11.39 0.27 6.85
CA LEU A 250 -12.79 0.56 6.62
C LEU A 250 -13.67 -0.16 7.63
N SER A 251 -14.70 0.54 8.13
CA SER A 251 -15.63 -0.03 9.09
C SER A 251 -16.84 -0.66 8.38
N PRO A 252 -17.12 -1.96 8.61
CA PRO A 252 -18.24 -2.63 7.97
C PRO A 252 -19.60 -2.08 8.42
N GLN A 253 -19.67 -1.30 9.50
CA GLN A 253 -20.91 -0.66 9.98
C GLN A 253 -21.41 0.44 9.03
N TYR A 254 -20.54 0.96 8.16
CA TYR A 254 -20.83 2.06 7.23
C TYR A 254 -20.86 1.56 5.79
N SER A 255 -21.35 0.34 5.61
CA SER A 255 -21.34 -0.40 4.35
C SER A 255 -22.05 0.31 3.18
N GLN A 256 -22.97 1.23 3.45
CA GLN A 256 -23.64 2.01 2.41
C GLN A 256 -22.75 3.13 1.83
N PHE A 257 -21.64 3.51 2.51
CA PHE A 257 -20.78 4.63 2.12
C PHE A 257 -19.32 4.21 1.87
N TRP A 258 -19.03 2.92 1.83
CA TRP A 258 -17.64 2.46 1.80
C TRP A 258 -16.86 2.91 0.55
N LYS A 259 -17.53 3.08 -0.61
CA LYS A 259 -16.86 3.53 -1.84
C LYS A 259 -16.36 4.98 -1.71
N ILE A 260 -17.21 5.88 -1.23
CA ILE A 260 -16.81 7.28 -1.01
C ILE A 260 -15.84 7.41 0.17
N THR A 261 -15.99 6.54 1.19
CA THR A 261 -15.03 6.44 2.30
C THR A 261 -13.67 6.00 1.76
N MET A 262 -13.60 5.00 0.88
CA MET A 262 -12.35 4.59 0.23
C MET A 262 -11.69 5.77 -0.51
N LEU A 263 -12.47 6.55 -1.28
CA LEU A 263 -11.95 7.73 -1.98
C LEU A 263 -11.37 8.76 -1.00
N HIS A 264 -12.03 8.98 0.14
CA HIS A 264 -11.58 9.87 1.21
C HIS A 264 -10.28 9.38 1.87
N GLU A 265 -10.25 8.12 2.31
CA GLU A 265 -9.07 7.54 2.96
C GLU A 265 -7.86 7.48 2.02
N VAL A 266 -8.06 7.22 0.73
CA VAL A 266 -6.96 7.31 -0.26
C VAL A 266 -6.40 8.73 -0.34
N GLY A 267 -7.22 9.77 -0.18
CA GLY A 267 -6.71 11.14 -0.07
C GLY A 267 -5.75 11.30 1.12
N HIS A 268 -6.08 10.72 2.27
CA HIS A 268 -5.17 10.68 3.42
C HIS A 268 -3.90 9.88 3.16
N VAL A 269 -4.01 8.71 2.51
CA VAL A 269 -2.86 7.93 2.06
C VAL A 269 -1.93 8.85 1.30
N LEU A 270 -2.42 9.63 0.33
CA LEU A 270 -1.66 10.60 -0.48
C LEU A 270 -1.14 11.84 0.27
N GLY A 271 -1.32 11.91 1.59
CA GLY A 271 -0.80 12.99 2.42
C GLY A 271 -1.75 14.17 2.62
N LEU A 272 -2.98 14.09 2.11
CA LEU A 272 -3.95 15.19 2.22
C LEU A 272 -4.52 15.29 3.65
N PRO A 273 -4.63 16.51 4.22
CA PRO A 273 -5.39 16.73 5.44
C PRO A 273 -6.89 16.80 5.13
N HIS A 274 -7.74 16.84 6.18
CA HIS A 274 -9.12 17.27 6.00
C HIS A 274 -9.17 18.73 5.51
N GLY A 275 -10.13 19.06 4.65
CA GLY A 275 -10.35 20.43 4.17
C GLY A 275 -11.35 20.54 3.02
N GLY A 276 -11.71 21.79 2.71
CA GLY A 276 -12.58 22.11 1.57
C GLY A 276 -14.05 21.72 1.76
N ASP A 277 -14.79 21.77 0.65
CA ASP A 277 -16.19 21.38 0.52
C ASP A 277 -16.36 20.07 -0.27
N GLY A 278 -15.27 19.30 -0.39
CA GLY A 278 -15.15 18.13 -1.25
C GLY A 278 -15.10 16.81 -0.53
N VAL A 279 -14.41 15.83 -1.15
CA VAL A 279 -14.22 14.49 -0.59
C VAL A 279 -13.48 14.56 0.74
N MET A 280 -12.48 15.45 0.87
CA MET A 280 -11.67 15.57 2.09
C MET A 280 -12.35 16.36 3.23
N GLN A 281 -13.65 16.65 3.16
CA GLN A 281 -14.36 17.23 4.29
C GLN A 281 -14.31 16.29 5.50
N GLU A 282 -14.13 16.84 6.71
CA GLU A 282 -14.04 16.06 7.95
C GLU A 282 -15.31 15.26 8.26
N THR A 283 -16.47 15.80 7.88
CA THR A 283 -17.77 15.14 8.10
C THR A 283 -18.41 14.79 6.77
N LEU A 284 -18.45 13.48 6.44
CA LEU A 284 -19.21 12.99 5.31
C LEU A 284 -20.72 13.10 5.62
N SER A 285 -21.33 14.22 5.21
CA SER A 285 -22.77 14.37 5.26
C SER A 285 -23.43 13.49 4.22
N THR A 286 -24.31 12.59 4.65
CA THR A 286 -25.06 11.67 3.78
C THR A 286 -25.91 12.40 2.73
N ASN A 287 -26.28 13.65 2.98
CA ASN A 287 -27.06 14.48 2.06
C ASN A 287 -26.21 15.21 1.01
N ARG A 288 -24.89 15.15 1.11
CA ARG A 288 -23.94 15.84 0.21
C ARG A 288 -22.69 14.99 -0.03
N LEU A 289 -22.86 13.72 -0.36
CA LEU A 289 -21.73 12.90 -0.78
C LEU A 289 -21.28 13.38 -2.17
N PRO A 290 -20.05 13.90 -2.31
CA PRO A 290 -19.54 14.30 -3.61
C PRO A 290 -19.45 13.05 -4.51
N LYS A 291 -19.88 13.19 -5.78
CA LYS A 291 -19.80 12.11 -6.78
C LYS A 291 -18.36 11.83 -7.25
N GLY A 292 -17.40 12.65 -6.85
CA GLY A 292 -15.99 12.56 -7.22
C GLY A 292 -15.22 13.77 -6.66
N LEU A 293 -13.97 13.96 -7.10
CA LEU A 293 -13.14 15.06 -6.62
C LEU A 293 -13.72 16.42 -7.02
N THR A 294 -13.73 17.35 -6.06
CA THR A 294 -14.08 18.76 -6.29
C THR A 294 -12.85 19.57 -6.72
N GLU A 295 -13.06 20.83 -7.09
CA GLU A 295 -11.95 21.76 -7.34
C GLU A 295 -11.12 22.02 -6.07
N SER A 296 -11.75 22.00 -4.89
CA SER A 296 -11.02 22.13 -3.63
C SER A 296 -10.09 20.94 -3.39
N ASP A 297 -10.56 19.71 -3.66
CA ASP A 297 -9.76 18.48 -3.54
C ASP A 297 -8.54 18.52 -4.48
N ARG A 298 -8.76 18.86 -5.75
CA ARG A 298 -7.67 18.99 -6.75
C ARG A 298 -6.61 19.98 -6.32
N ARG A 299 -7.02 21.15 -5.81
CA ARG A 299 -6.08 22.17 -5.34
C ARG A 299 -5.22 21.68 -4.19
N MET A 300 -5.80 20.96 -3.23
CA MET A 300 -5.05 20.38 -2.11
C MET A 300 -4.03 19.34 -2.61
N LEU A 301 -4.44 18.49 -3.57
CA LEU A 301 -3.52 17.53 -4.19
C LEU A 301 -2.35 18.23 -4.90
N LEU A 302 -2.63 19.25 -5.72
CA LEU A 302 -1.61 20.00 -6.44
C LEU A 302 -0.64 20.73 -5.50
N ASP A 303 -1.12 21.26 -4.37
CA ASP A 303 -0.26 21.90 -3.36
C ASP A 303 0.75 20.92 -2.73
N VAL A 304 0.31 19.69 -2.42
CA VAL A 304 1.18 18.64 -1.86
C VAL A 304 2.22 18.15 -2.89
N TYR A 305 1.79 17.95 -4.14
CA TYR A 305 2.65 17.36 -5.18
C TYR A 305 3.43 18.39 -6.02
N GLY A 306 3.11 19.67 -5.87
CA GLY A 306 3.85 20.80 -6.45
C GLY A 306 3.74 20.92 -7.97
N ARG A 307 2.53 20.70 -8.50
CA ARG A 307 2.22 20.83 -9.93
C ARG A 307 1.29 22.01 -10.20
#